data_AF-A0A6B0TWQ7-F1
#
_entry.id   AF-A0A6B0TWQ7-F1
#
_cell.length_a   1.000
_cell.length_b   1.000
_cell.length_c   1.000
_cell.angle_alpha   90.00
_cell.angle_beta   90.00
_cell.angle_gamma   90.00
#
_symmetry.space_group_name_H-M   'P 1'
#
loop_
_entity.id
_entity.type
_entity.pdbx_description
1 polymer ?
#
loop_
_entity_poly.entity_id
_entity_poly.type
_entity_poly.pdbx_seq_one_letter_code
_entity_poly.pdbx_strand_id
1 'polypeptide(L)'
;MLLLLSLLFFALALVRTTFDWQATVSQGDAFRFSDIGETWFALHPSSLQMFQPAVERYISVWLWESVLQPVLLWPLAPVLAVLGLIFWWLARRKRRRKDKSPFAGR
;
A
#
# COMPACT_ATOMS: atom_id res chain seq x y z
N MET A 1 12.93 -5.39 -12.85
CA MET A 1 11.51 -5.47 -12.46
C MET A 1 11.27 -5.26 -10.97
N LEU A 2 11.63 -6.15 -10.04
CA LEU A 2 11.32 -5.99 -8.61
C LEU A 2 11.83 -4.67 -7.98
N LEU A 3 13.00 -4.18 -8.41
CA LEU A 3 13.52 -2.89 -7.95
C LEU A 3 12.73 -1.69 -8.48
N LEU A 4 12.24 -1.76 -9.72
CA LEU A 4 11.37 -0.71 -10.26
C LEU A 4 10.06 -0.63 -9.47
N LEU A 5 9.51 -1.80 -9.10
CA LEU A 5 8.32 -1.88 -8.27
C LEU A 5 8.57 -1.30 -6.87
N SER A 6 9.68 -1.66 -6.23
CA SER A 6 10.07 -1.07 -4.94
C SER A 6 10.18 0.47 -5.01
N LEU A 7 10.85 1.00 -6.04
CA LEU A 7 10.98 2.44 -6.24
C LEU A 7 9.62 3.11 -6.46
N LEU A 8 8.72 2.48 -7.21
CA LEU A 8 7.36 2.97 -7.41
C LEU A 8 6.61 3.08 -6.08
N PHE A 9 6.63 2.02 -5.26
CA PHE A 9 5.96 2.03 -3.95
C PHE A 9 6.55 3.08 -3.00
N PHE A 10 7.88 3.24 -2.96
CA PHE A 10 8.51 4.30 -2.17
C PHE A 10 8.17 5.71 -2.68
N ALA A 11 8.12 5.91 -4.00
CA ALA A 11 7.72 7.19 -4.58
C ALA A 11 6.28 7.53 -4.21
N LEU A 12 5.35 6.57 -4.31
CA LEU A 12 3.96 6.75 -3.91
C LEU A 12 3.83 7.03 -2.40
N ALA A 13 4.58 6.33 -1.55
CA ALA A 13 4.61 6.57 -0.11
C ALA A 13 5.08 8.00 0.22
N LEU A 14 6.13 8.47 -0.46
CA LEU A 14 6.66 9.82 -0.28
C LEU A 14 5.64 10.87 -0.72
N VAL A 15 5.05 10.70 -1.91
CA VAL A 15 4.01 11.59 -2.44
C VAL A 15 2.83 11.64 -1.45
N ARG A 16 2.33 10.50 -0.98
CA ARG A 16 1.22 10.49 -0.02
C ARG A 16 1.57 11.21 1.28
N THR A 17 2.76 10.97 1.82
CA THR A 17 3.23 11.64 3.04
C THR A 17 3.30 13.17 2.85
N THR A 18 3.71 13.65 1.67
CA THR A 18 3.72 15.09 1.39
C THR A 18 2.32 15.69 1.32
N PHE A 19 1.33 14.97 0.81
CA PHE A 19 -0.08 15.40 0.85
C PHE A 19 -0.61 15.45 2.29
N ASP A 20 -0.32 14.43 3.10
CA ASP A 20 -0.72 14.39 4.51
C ASP A 20 -0.09 15.56 5.30
N TRP A 21 1.17 15.88 5.01
CA TRP A 21 1.85 17.04 5.60
C TRP A 21 1.19 18.37 5.20
N GLN A 22 0.88 18.57 3.91
CA GLN A 22 0.22 19.78 3.43
C GLN A 22 -1.19 19.95 4.03
N ALA A 23 -1.93 18.84 4.18
CA ALA A 23 -3.23 18.84 4.83
C ALA A 23 -3.12 19.26 6.30
N THR A 24 -2.09 18.79 7.00
CA THR A 24 -1.80 19.17 8.40
C THR A 24 -1.57 20.68 8.53
N VAL A 25 -0.71 21.25 7.66
CA VAL A 25 -0.35 22.68 7.70
C VAL A 25 -1.54 23.56 7.34
N SER A 26 -2.40 23.13 6.41
CA SER A 26 -3.55 23.92 5.97
C SER A 26 -4.73 23.87 6.94
N GLN A 27 -4.89 22.75 7.68
CA GLN A 27 -5.99 22.57 8.64
C GLN A 27 -5.63 23.02 10.07
N GLY A 28 -4.35 23.22 10.39
CA GLY A 28 -3.89 23.60 11.73
C GLY A 28 -3.95 22.47 12.76
N ASP A 29 -4.16 21.23 12.29
CA ASP A 29 -4.27 20.03 13.11
C ASP A 29 -2.89 19.40 13.40
N ALA A 30 -2.87 18.42 14.32
CA ALA A 30 -1.72 17.55 14.49
C ALA A 30 -1.52 16.65 13.26
N PHE A 31 -0.25 16.35 12.93
CA PHE A 31 0.08 15.49 11.79
C PHE A 31 -0.53 14.09 11.96
N ARG A 32 -1.26 13.64 10.94
CA ARG A 32 -1.80 12.28 10.83
C ARG A 32 -1.62 11.75 9.41
N PHE A 33 -1.38 10.45 9.30
CA PHE A 33 -1.48 9.76 8.02
C PHE A 33 -2.94 9.50 7.71
N SER A 34 -3.37 9.74 6.48
CA SER A 34 -4.70 9.31 6.07
C SER A 34 -4.76 7.82 5.85
N ASP A 35 -5.92 7.26 6.17
CA ASP A 35 -6.18 5.85 6.00
C ASP A 35 -6.46 5.51 4.52
N ILE A 36 -6.34 4.23 4.18
CA ILE A 36 -6.60 3.72 2.81
C ILE A 36 -8.03 4.08 2.37
N GLY A 37 -9.01 3.88 3.26
CA GLY A 37 -10.42 4.16 3.02
C GLY A 37 -10.70 5.63 2.83
N GLU A 38 -10.12 6.50 3.66
CA GLU A 38 -10.25 7.96 3.51
C GLU A 38 -9.69 8.41 2.16
N THR A 39 -8.51 7.93 1.80
CA THR A 39 -7.87 8.28 0.52
C THR A 39 -8.67 7.77 -0.67
N TRP A 40 -9.16 6.53 -0.62
CA TRP A 40 -10.02 5.99 -1.67
C TRP A 40 -11.31 6.80 -1.77
N PHE A 41 -12.00 7.04 -0.66
CA PHE A 41 -13.23 7.81 -0.63
C PHE A 41 -13.04 9.21 -1.22
N ALA A 42 -11.94 9.90 -0.89
CA ALA A 42 -11.61 11.20 -1.46
C ALA A 42 -11.37 11.16 -2.99
N LEU A 43 -10.84 10.06 -3.51
CA LEU A 43 -10.59 9.89 -4.95
C LEU A 43 -11.84 9.49 -5.73
N HIS A 44 -12.65 8.57 -5.20
CA HIS A 44 -13.82 8.04 -5.89
C HIS A 44 -14.85 7.45 -4.91
N PRO A 45 -15.73 8.28 -4.32
CA PRO A 45 -16.68 7.85 -3.29
C PRO A 45 -17.61 6.72 -3.75
N SER A 46 -18.13 6.83 -4.97
CA SER A 46 -19.14 5.91 -5.51
C SER A 46 -18.60 4.50 -5.72
N SER A 47 -17.30 4.34 -5.99
CA SER A 47 -16.73 2.98 -6.13
C SER A 47 -16.65 2.27 -4.79
N LEU A 48 -16.30 2.98 -3.71
CA LEU A 48 -16.29 2.38 -2.37
C LEU A 48 -17.71 1.99 -1.92
N GLN A 49 -18.70 2.85 -2.18
CA GLN A 49 -20.11 2.60 -1.87
C GLN A 49 -20.69 1.43 -2.66
N MET A 50 -20.23 1.18 -3.88
CA MET A 50 -20.61 0.00 -4.67
C MET A 50 -19.80 -1.24 -4.30
N PHE A 51 -18.56 -1.07 -3.85
CA PHE A 51 -17.64 -2.17 -3.53
C PHE A 51 -18.08 -2.94 -2.29
N GLN A 52 -18.48 -2.25 -1.22
CA GLN A 52 -18.98 -2.89 0.00
C GLN A 52 -20.13 -3.88 -0.29
N PRO A 53 -21.28 -3.47 -0.85
CA PRO A 53 -22.39 -4.38 -1.09
C PRO A 53 -22.05 -5.46 -2.12
N ALA A 54 -21.13 -5.19 -3.06
CA ALA A 54 -20.64 -6.22 -3.98
C ALA A 54 -19.87 -7.32 -3.22
N VAL A 55 -18.95 -6.96 -2.32
CA VAL A 55 -18.21 -7.95 -1.54
C VAL A 55 -19.13 -8.72 -0.59
N GLU A 56 -20.01 -8.01 0.12
CA GLU A 56 -20.96 -8.63 1.05
C GLU A 56 -21.89 -9.62 0.33
N ARG A 57 -22.36 -9.27 -0.88
CA ARG A 57 -23.30 -10.08 -1.65
C ARG A 57 -22.65 -11.24 -2.39
N TYR A 58 -21.46 -11.04 -2.96
CA TYR A 58 -20.82 -12.03 -3.84
C TYR A 58 -19.73 -12.86 -3.18
N ILE A 59 -19.17 -12.41 -2.05
CA ILE A 59 -18.07 -13.11 -1.37
C ILE A 59 -18.49 -13.54 0.03
N SER A 60 -18.60 -12.61 0.96
CA SER A 60 -19.21 -12.82 2.29
C SER A 60 -19.21 -11.52 3.08
N VAL A 61 -20.21 -11.35 3.95
CA VAL A 61 -20.26 -10.27 4.94
C VAL A 61 -19.06 -10.34 5.90
N TRP A 62 -18.68 -11.55 6.34
CA TRP A 62 -17.57 -11.75 7.26
C TRP A 62 -16.23 -11.22 6.71
N LEU A 63 -15.96 -11.44 5.42
CA LEU A 63 -14.73 -10.93 4.78
C LEU A 63 -14.69 -9.40 4.77
N TRP A 64 -15.84 -8.75 4.55
CA TRP A 64 -15.91 -7.30 4.58
C TRP A 64 -15.60 -6.76 5.99
N GLU A 65 -16.38 -7.18 6.98
CA GLU A 65 -16.32 -6.67 8.35
C GLU A 65 -15.01 -7.04 9.06
N SER A 66 -14.51 -8.27 8.88
CA SER A 66 -13.36 -8.77 9.65
C SER A 66 -12.01 -8.51 8.99
N VAL A 67 -11.98 -8.23 7.68
CA VAL A 67 -10.72 -8.11 6.92
C VAL A 67 -10.64 -6.81 6.15
N LEU A 68 -11.58 -6.57 5.23
CA LEU A 68 -11.46 -5.43 4.31
C LEU A 68 -11.68 -4.09 5.02
N GLN A 69 -12.70 -3.99 5.88
CA GLN A 69 -12.96 -2.77 6.63
C GLN A 69 -11.79 -2.41 7.56
N PRO A 70 -11.21 -3.33 8.36
CA PRO A 70 -9.98 -3.05 9.11
C PRO A 70 -8.79 -2.62 8.23
N VAL A 71 -8.64 -3.22 7.04
CA VAL A 71 -7.58 -2.83 6.08
C VAL A 71 -7.79 -1.41 5.57
N LEU A 72 -9.04 -0.98 5.34
CA LEU A 72 -9.34 0.40 4.94
C LEU A 72 -8.95 1.42 6.02
N LEU A 73 -8.86 1.02 7.29
CA LEU A 73 -8.44 1.86 8.41
C LEU A 73 -6.92 1.89 8.61
N TRP A 74 -6.14 1.22 7.76
CA TRP A 74 -4.68 1.29 7.86
C TRP A 74 -4.14 2.56 7.22
N PRO A 75 -3.07 3.16 7.77
CA PRO A 75 -2.47 4.37 7.23
C PRO A 75 -1.78 4.06 5.89
N LEU A 76 -2.20 4.73 4.83
CA LEU A 76 -1.81 4.37 3.46
C LEU A 76 -0.31 4.55 3.20
N ALA A 77 0.27 5.67 3.62
CA ALA A 77 1.69 5.96 3.38
C ALA A 77 2.63 4.92 4.04
N PRO A 78 2.46 4.56 5.34
CA PRO A 78 3.19 3.45 5.95
C PRO A 78 3.01 2.11 5.23
N VAL A 79 1.79 1.76 4.82
CA VAL A 79 1.52 0.52 4.06
C VAL A 79 2.31 0.49 2.76
N LEU A 80 2.30 1.57 1.99
CA LEU A 80 3.08 1.70 0.76
C LEU A 80 4.59 1.58 1.01
N ALA A 81 5.09 2.21 2.08
CA ALA A 81 6.51 2.12 2.45
C ALA A 81 6.92 0.69 2.83
N VAL A 82 6.10 -0.02 3.60
CA VAL A 82 6.33 -1.43 3.96
C VAL A 82 6.34 -2.33 2.72
N LEU A 83 5.39 -2.14 1.79
CA LEU A 83 5.38 -2.87 0.52
C LEU A 83 6.63 -2.60 -0.31
N GLY A 84 7.05 -1.33 -0.41
CA GLY A 84 8.30 -0.92 -1.06
C GLY A 84 9.52 -1.62 -0.46
N LEU A 85 9.58 -1.73 0.87
CA LEU A 85 10.64 -2.43 1.60
C LEU A 85 10.63 -3.94 1.34
N ILE A 86 9.46 -4.58 1.32
CA ILE A 86 9.31 -6.00 1.00
C ILE A 86 9.84 -6.29 -0.41
N PHE A 87 9.45 -5.50 -1.41
CA PHE A 87 9.93 -5.69 -2.79
C PHE A 87 11.43 -5.48 -2.92
N TRP A 88 11.98 -4.49 -2.22
CA TRP A 88 13.42 -4.25 -2.18
C TRP A 88 14.18 -5.44 -1.59
N TRP A 89 13.70 -5.96 -0.45
CA TRP A 89 14.30 -7.09 0.23
C TRP A 89 14.26 -8.36 -0.65
N LEU A 90 13.12 -8.64 -1.28
CA LEU A 90 12.97 -9.75 -2.23
C LEU A 90 13.90 -9.59 -3.45
N ALA A 91 14.02 -8.37 -3.99
CA ALA A 91 14.93 -8.08 -5.09
C ALA A 91 16.40 -8.35 -4.72
N ARG A 92 16.82 -7.94 -3.52
CA ARG A 92 18.17 -8.19 -2.99
C ARG A 92 18.43 -9.68 -2.78
N ARG A 93 17.45 -10.42 -2.24
CA ARG A 93 17.55 -11.87 -2.05
C ARG A 93 17.71 -12.61 -3.38
N LYS A 94 16.98 -12.21 -4.43
CA LYS A 94 17.08 -12.79 -5.78
C LYS A 94 18.45 -12.54 -6.41
N ARG A 95 19.02 -11.33 -6.25
CA ARG A 95 20.38 -11.01 -6.74
C ARG A 95 21.45 -11.86 -6.04
N ARG A 96 21.40 -11.97 -4.71
CA ARG A 96 22.37 -12.80 -3.95
C ARG A 96 22.33 -14.29 -4.29
N ARG A 97 21.17 -14.83 -4.70
CA ARG A 97 21.08 -16.23 -5.17
C ARG A 97 21.74 -16.44 -6.54
N LYS A 98 21.65 -15.45 -7.42
CA LYS A 98 22.22 -15.52 -8.78
C LYS A 98 23.77 -15.45 -8.78
N ASP A 99 24.34 -14.79 -7.76
CA ASP A 99 25.79 -14.68 -7.56
C ASP A 99 26.42 -15.97 -6.99
N LYS A 100 25.60 -16.83 -6.35
CA LYS A 100 26.01 -18.10 -5.77
C LYS A 100 25.85 -19.30 -6.72
N SER A 101 25.76 -19.06 -8.04
CA SER A 101 25.84 -20.13 -9.04
C SER A 101 27.20 -20.20 -9.76
N PRO A 102 28.35 -20.35 -9.07
CA PRO A 102 29.56 -20.78 -9.72
C PRO A 102 29.51 -22.31 -9.86
N PHE A 103 29.71 -22.84 -11.06
CA PHE A 103 29.80 -24.27 -11.39
C PHE A 103 28.50 -25.09 -11.44
N ALA A 104 27.80 -25.01 -12.57
CA ALA A 104 27.06 -26.16 -13.11
C ALA A 104 27.50 -26.38 -14.56
N GLY A 105 28.43 -27.33 -14.76
CA GLY A 105 29.02 -27.76 -16.04
C GLY A 105 30.11 -26.81 -16.56
N ARG A 106 31.37 -27.18 -16.84
CA ARG A 106 31.90 -28.39 -17.49
C ARG A 106 31.09 -28.80 -18.71
#